data_AF-A0A924HF24-F1
#
_entry.id   AF-A0A924HF24-F1
#
_cell.length_a   1.000
_cell.length_b   1.000
_cell.length_c   1.000
_cell.angle_alpha   90.00
_cell.angle_beta   90.00
_cell.angle_gamma   90.00
#
_symmetry.space_group_name_H-M   'P 1'
#
loop_
_entity.id
_entity.type
_entity.pdbx_description
1 polymer ?
#
loop_
_entity_poly.entity_id
_entity_poly.type
_entity_poly.pdbx_seq_one_letter_code
_entity_poly.pdbx_strand_id
1 'polypeptide(L)'
;MVNNQKKKDILQLIIVLAVIIAVNILSPLSFTRFDFTKEKRYTISPITIQILEHLKAPVTIQVYLEGEFPSGFKRLRNATKDLLSDYK
;
A
#
# COMPACT_ATOMS: atom_id res chain seq x y z
N MET A 1 32.12 33.28 -4.67
CA MET A 1 31.27 32.41 -5.52
C MET A 1 30.83 31.09 -4.86
N VAL A 2 31.61 30.48 -3.95
CA VAL A 2 31.29 29.19 -3.28
C VAL A 2 30.03 29.21 -2.40
N ASN A 3 29.74 30.33 -1.73
CA ASN A 3 28.64 30.40 -0.76
C ASN A 3 27.23 30.25 -1.38
N ASN A 4 27.09 30.63 -2.66
CA ASN A 4 25.81 30.57 -3.35
C ASN A 4 25.47 29.16 -3.85
N GLN A 5 26.48 28.33 -4.13
CA GLN A 5 26.27 26.93 -4.48
C GLN A 5 25.84 26.14 -3.25
N LYS A 6 26.53 26.29 -2.11
CA LYS A 6 26.13 25.64 -0.84
C LYS A 6 24.68 25.98 -0.42
N LYS A 7 24.24 27.23 -0.61
CA LYS A 7 22.85 27.63 -0.33
C LYS A 7 21.85 26.94 -1.26
N LYS A 8 22.18 26.79 -2.56
CA LYS A 8 21.35 26.06 -3.52
C LYS A 8 21.27 24.58 -3.18
N ASP A 9 22.39 23.96 -2.83
CA ASP A 9 22.44 22.54 -2.47
C ASP A 9 21.63 22.26 -1.19
N ILE A 10 21.74 23.13 -0.18
CA ILE A 10 20.93 23.04 1.05
C ILE A 10 19.44 23.25 0.74
N LEU A 11 19.09 24.23 -0.10
CA LEU A 11 17.70 24.46 -0.50
C LEU A 11 17.14 23.24 -1.24
N GLN A 12 17.91 22.65 -2.15
CA GLN A 12 17.53 21.43 -2.86
C GLN A 12 17.33 20.25 -1.90
N LEU A 13 18.23 20.07 -0.93
CA LEU A 13 18.10 19.03 0.09
C LEU A 13 16.82 19.21 0.91
N ILE A 14 16.53 20.44 1.35
CA ILE A 14 15.31 20.76 2.11
C ILE A 14 14.07 20.46 1.27
N ILE A 15 14.06 20.84 -0.02
CA ILE A 15 12.95 20.55 -0.92
C ILE A 15 12.74 19.04 -1.07
N VAL A 16 13.81 18.27 -1.30
CA VAL A 16 13.72 16.80 -1.41
C VAL A 16 13.16 16.18 -0.12
N LEU A 17 13.66 16.61 1.04
CA LEU A 17 13.15 16.13 2.33
C LEU A 17 11.68 16.51 2.54
N ALA A 18 11.29 17.74 2.20
CA ALA A 18 9.91 18.19 2.29
C ALA A 18 8.99 17.35 1.40
N VAL A 19 9.42 17.03 0.18
CA VAL A 19 8.68 16.14 -0.74
C VAL A 19 8.55 14.73 -0.14
N ILE A 20 9.63 14.16 0.40
CA ILE A 20 9.58 12.83 1.02
C ILE A 20 8.60 12.81 2.20
N ILE A 21 8.62 13.83 3.05
CA ILE A 21 7.70 13.96 4.19
C ILE A 21 6.25 14.11 3.69
N ALA A 22 6.02 14.96 2.69
CA ALA A 22 4.69 15.14 2.10
C ALA A 22 4.15 13.83 1.52
N VAL A 23 4.97 13.10 0.76
CA VAL A 23 4.62 11.77 0.24
C VAL A 23 4.33 10.79 1.37
N ASN A 24 5.11 10.80 2.45
CA ASN A 24 4.87 9.91 3.59
C ASN A 24 3.54 10.19 4.30
N ILE A 25 3.16 11.47 4.44
CA ILE A 25 1.89 11.89 5.07
C ILE A 25 0.70 11.63 4.14
N LEU A 26 0.86 11.79 2.83
CA LEU A 26 -0.20 11.61 1.84
C LEU A 26 -0.37 10.14 1.40
N SER A 27 0.67 9.32 1.51
CA SER A 27 0.67 7.90 1.12
C SER A 27 -0.47 7.08 1.75
N PRO A 28 -0.84 7.25 3.03
CA PRO A 28 -1.98 6.54 3.63
C PRO A 28 -3.35 6.93 3.05
N LEU A 29 -3.48 8.10 2.41
CA LEU A 29 -4.75 8.56 1.84
C LEU A 29 -5.07 7.86 0.52
N SER A 30 -4.06 7.35 -0.17
CA SER A 30 -4.20 6.57 -1.39
C SER A 30 -3.57 5.21 -1.13
N PHE A 31 -4.39 4.18 -0.83
CA PHE A 31 -3.92 2.80 -0.65
C PHE A 31 -3.40 2.22 -1.98
N THR A 32 -2.31 2.76 -2.51
CA THR A 32 -1.65 2.26 -3.72
C THR A 32 -0.54 1.32 -3.30
N ARG A 33 -0.75 0.01 -3.48
CA ARG A 33 0.27 -1.01 -3.27
C ARG A 33 0.85 -1.43 -4.61
N PHE A 34 2.13 -1.15 -4.82
CA PHE A 34 2.84 -1.61 -6.01
C PHE A 34 3.38 -3.02 -5.80
N ASP A 35 2.90 -3.97 -6.61
CA ASP A 35 3.45 -5.32 -6.64
C ASP A 35 4.67 -5.37 -7.57
N PHE A 36 5.86 -5.46 -6.98
CA PHE A 36 7.12 -5.58 -7.71
C PHE A 36 7.48 -7.03 -8.08
N THR A 37 6.63 -8.00 -7.78
CA THR A 37 6.87 -9.38 -8.21
C THR A 37 6.62 -9.52 -9.71
N LYS A 38 7.50 -10.26 -10.39
CA LYS A 38 7.44 -10.49 -11.83
C LYS A 38 6.07 -11.02 -12.28
N GLU A 39 5.52 -11.95 -11.52
CA GLU A 39 4.25 -12.62 -11.80
C GLU A 39 3.04 -11.97 -11.11
N LYS A 40 3.21 -10.78 -10.50
CA LYS A 40 2.12 -10.06 -9.80
C LYS A 40 1.37 -10.91 -8.76
N ARG A 41 2.12 -11.69 -7.96
CA ARG A 41 1.59 -12.66 -6.98
C ARG A 41 0.76 -12.06 -5.85
N TYR A 42 0.87 -10.75 -5.63
CA TYR A 42 0.14 -10.00 -4.61
C TYR A 42 -0.85 -9.01 -5.22
N THR A 43 -1.13 -9.13 -6.52
CA THR A 43 -2.16 -8.37 -7.24
C THR A 43 -3.29 -9.31 -7.63
N ILE A 44 -4.52 -8.81 -7.62
CA ILE A 44 -5.68 -9.60 -8.07
C ILE A 44 -5.55 -9.89 -9.57
N SER A 45 -5.78 -11.15 -9.95
CA SER A 45 -5.75 -11.55 -11.36
C SER A 45 -6.89 -10.88 -12.15
N PRO A 46 -6.70 -10.59 -13.45
CA PRO A 46 -7.77 -10.04 -14.28
C PRO A 46 -9.05 -10.89 -14.30
N ILE A 47 -8.90 -12.22 -14.18
CA ILE A 47 -10.02 -13.16 -14.14
C ILE A 47 -10.81 -12.99 -12.82
N THR A 48 -10.11 -12.84 -11.69
CA THR A 48 -10.75 -12.61 -10.40
C THR A 48 -11.51 -11.29 -10.40
N ILE A 49 -10.95 -10.21 -10.96
CA ILE A 49 -11.64 -8.92 -11.10
C ILE A 49 -12.95 -9.10 -11.88
N GLN A 50 -12.90 -9.77 -13.03
CA GLN A 50 -14.08 -10.04 -13.84
C GLN A 50 -15.14 -10.82 -13.04
N ILE A 51 -14.75 -11.84 -12.27
CA ILE A 51 -15.70 -12.59 -11.45
C ILE A 51 -16.38 -11.67 -10.41
N LEU A 52 -15.61 -10.81 -9.75
CA LEU A 52 -16.11 -9.89 -8.71
C LEU A 52 -17.06 -8.83 -9.31
N GLU A 53 -16.77 -8.31 -10.49
CA GLU A 53 -17.61 -7.32 -11.20
C GLU A 53 -18.98 -7.87 -11.60
N HIS A 54 -19.11 -9.18 -11.81
CA HIS A 54 -20.35 -9.83 -12.23
C HIS A 54 -21.16 -10.41 -11.06
N LEU A 55 -20.78 -10.13 -9.82
CA LEU A 55 -21.54 -10.57 -8.64
C LEU A 55 -22.91 -9.86 -8.59
N LYS A 56 -23.98 -10.66 -8.56
CA LYS A 56 -25.37 -10.15 -8.57
C LYS A 56 -25.85 -9.61 -7.22
N ALA A 57 -25.09 -9.84 -6.17
CA ALA A 57 -25.45 -9.49 -4.80
C ALA A 57 -24.18 -9.18 -3.98
N PRO A 58 -24.27 -8.36 -2.91
CA PRO A 58 -23.14 -8.06 -2.05
C PRO A 58 -22.62 -9.33 -1.37
N VAL A 59 -21.30 -9.44 -1.25
CA VAL A 59 -20.63 -10.55 -0.55
C VAL A 59 -20.21 -10.07 0.84
N THR A 60 -20.65 -10.80 1.86
CA THR A 60 -20.23 -10.55 3.24
C THR A 60 -19.13 -11.53 3.64
N ILE A 61 -17.99 -11.00 4.07
CA ILE A 61 -16.84 -11.78 4.53
C ILE A 61 -16.63 -11.49 6.01
N GLN A 62 -16.74 -12.53 6.85
CA GLN A 62 -16.46 -12.45 8.28
C GLN A 62 -15.07 -13.01 8.56
N VAL A 63 -14.22 -12.21 9.21
CA VAL A 63 -12.82 -12.56 9.47
C VAL A 63 -12.62 -12.75 10.98
N TYR A 64 -12.18 -13.94 11.39
CA TYR A 64 -11.94 -14.31 12.79
C TYR A 64 -10.47 -14.16 13.22
N LEU A 65 -9.67 -13.46 12.41
CA LEU A 65 -8.24 -13.24 12.66
C LEU A 65 -8.01 -11.98 13.50
N GLU A 66 -8.72 -11.83 14.62
CA GLU A 66 -8.57 -10.69 15.54
C GLU A 66 -8.14 -11.15 16.95
N GLY A 67 -7.34 -10.32 17.65
CA GLY A 67 -6.80 -10.63 18.99
C GLY A 67 -5.29 -10.91 19.04
N GLU A 68 -4.83 -11.42 20.20
CA GLU A 68 -3.42 -11.75 20.45
C GLU A 68 -3.07 -13.12 19.85
N PHE A 69 -2.23 -13.08 18.81
CA PHE A 69 -1.84 -14.26 18.07
C PHE A 69 -0.32 -14.53 18.14
N PRO A 70 0.12 -15.80 18.06
CA PRO A 70 1.50 -16.14 17.74
C PRO A 70 1.92 -15.49 16.40
N SER A 71 3.22 -15.26 16.23
CA SER A 71 3.79 -14.53 15.08
C SER A 71 3.34 -15.06 13.70
N GLY A 72 3.17 -16.37 13.56
CA GLY A 72 2.69 -17.00 12.32
C GLY A 72 1.28 -16.57 11.90
N PHE A 73 0.38 -16.40 12.87
CA PHE A 73 -1.01 -15.98 12.63
C PHE A 73 -1.13 -14.48 12.39
N LYS A 74 -0.22 -13.66 12.96
CA LYS A 74 -0.15 -12.22 12.64
C LYS A 74 0.12 -11.99 11.15
N ARG A 75 0.96 -12.83 10.52
CA ARG A 75 1.22 -12.77 9.07
C ARG A 75 -0.04 -13.11 8.27
N LEU A 76 -0.76 -14.16 8.66
CA LEU A 76 -2.02 -14.54 7.99
C LEU A 76 -3.06 -13.43 8.10
N ARG A 77 -3.26 -12.86 9.30
CA ARG A 77 -4.16 -11.72 9.53
C ARG A 77 -3.86 -10.56 8.59
N ASN A 78 -2.60 -10.15 8.52
CA ASN A 78 -2.20 -9.02 7.69
C ASN A 78 -2.41 -9.34 6.20
N ALA A 79 -2.02 -10.53 5.73
CA ALA A 79 -2.25 -10.95 4.35
C ALA A 79 -3.75 -11.02 3.98
N THR A 80 -4.61 -11.49 4.89
CA THR A 80 -6.06 -11.49 4.68
C THR A 80 -6.60 -10.06 4.60
N LYS A 81 -6.16 -9.17 5.50
CA LYS A 81 -6.56 -7.75 5.47
C LYS A 81 -6.15 -7.07 4.17
N ASP A 82 -4.91 -7.32 3.74
CA ASP A 82 -4.32 -6.78 2.52
C ASP A 82 -5.02 -7.30 1.25
N LEU A 83 -5.49 -8.55 1.25
CA LEU A 83 -6.28 -9.10 0.15
C LEU A 83 -7.67 -8.48 0.08
N LEU A 84 -8.34 -8.37 1.24
CA LEU A 84 -9.70 -7.82 1.31
C LEU A 84 -9.74 -6.31 1.02
N SER A 85 -8.66 -5.57 1.28
CA SER A 85 -8.57 -4.16 0.86
C SER A 85 -8.53 -4.01 -0.65
N ASP A 86 -7.98 -5.00 -1.37
CA ASP A 86 -7.89 -4.96 -2.83
C ASP A 86 -9.24 -5.30 -3.50
N TYR A 87 -10.17 -5.92 -2.78
CA TYR A 87 -11.53 -6.23 -3.27
C TYR A 87 -12.54 -5.09 -3.09
N LYS A 88 -12.16 -3.99 -2.41
CA LYS A 88 -13.01 -2.81 -2.23
C LYS A 88 -12.95 -1.88 -3.43
#